data_AF-A0A7V5DDG5-F1
#
_entry.id   AF-A0A7V5DDG5-F1
#
_cell.length_a   1.000
_cell.length_b   1.000
_cell.length_c   1.000
_cell.angle_alpha   90.00
_cell.angle_beta   90.00
_cell.angle_gamma   90.00
#
_symmetry.space_group_name_H-M   'P 1'
#
loop_
_entity.id
_entity.type
_entity.pdbx_description
1 polymer ?
#
loop_
_entity_poly.entity_id
_entity_poly.type
_entity_poly.pdbx_seq_one_letter_code
_entity_poly.pdbx_strand_id
1 'polypeptide(L)'
;MRFFVLPLLTILFSVKMAAQDLHYSQFYLNPTHLNPAQTGVFRGDLRAAASYRSQWKSVPVSYQTFSGTVDWKILRRDANLLSVG
;
A
#
# COMPACT_ATOMS: atom_id res chain seq x y z
N MET A 1 -34.91 -4.42 21.18
CA MET A 1 -34.75 -4.51 19.71
C MET A 1 -33.50 -3.78 19.15
N ARG A 2 -32.76 -2.98 19.94
CA ARG A 2 -31.59 -2.21 19.44
C ARG A 2 -30.26 -3.01 19.38
N PHE A 3 -30.09 -4.03 20.22
CA PHE A 3 -28.83 -4.78 20.34
C PHE A 3 -28.50 -5.68 19.15
N PHE A 4 -29.47 -6.06 18.32
CA PHE A 4 -29.25 -6.91 17.15
C PHE A 4 -28.79 -6.14 15.90
N VAL A 5 -28.86 -4.80 15.92
CA VAL A 5 -28.55 -3.98 14.74
C VAL A 5 -27.04 -3.93 14.46
N LEU A 6 -26.21 -3.85 15.51
CA LEU A 6 -24.75 -3.82 15.40
C LEU A 6 -24.13 -5.10 14.80
N PRO A 7 -24.46 -6.32 15.29
CA PRO A 7 -23.93 -7.54 14.70
C PRO A 7 -24.48 -7.81 13.30
N LEU A 8 -25.72 -7.36 13.00
CA LEU A 8 -26.28 -7.45 11.66
C LEU A 8 -25.53 -6.53 10.67
N LEU A 9 -25.12 -5.35 11.11
CA LEU A 9 -24.38 -4.38 10.30
C LEU A 9 -22.97 -4.89 9.95
N THR A 10 -22.25 -5.51 10.89
CA THR A 10 -20.90 -6.03 10.63
C THR A 10 -20.89 -7.20 9.64
N ILE A 11 -21.92 -8.05 9.65
CA ILE A 11 -22.05 -9.16 8.71
C ILE A 11 -22.29 -8.65 7.28
N LEU A 12 -23.03 -7.56 7.10
CA LEU A 12 -23.29 -6.95 5.79
C LEU A 12 -22.02 -6.39 5.11
N PHE A 13 -20.94 -6.15 5.86
CA PHE A 13 -19.67 -5.66 5.32
C PHE A 13 -18.58 -6.73 5.18
N SER A 14 -18.90 -8.01 5.39
CA SER A 14 -17.91 -9.08 5.21
C SER A 14 -17.78 -9.46 3.73
N VAL A 15 -16.75 -8.94 3.07
CA VAL A 15 -16.40 -9.27 1.68
C VAL A 15 -15.15 -10.14 1.65
N LYS A 16 -15.15 -11.20 0.83
CA LYS A 16 -13.94 -12.00 0.58
C LYS A 16 -12.96 -11.17 -0.24
N MET A 17 -11.81 -10.87 0.34
CA MET A 17 -10.71 -10.20 -0.36
C MET A 17 -9.76 -11.24 -0.96
N ALA A 18 -9.41 -11.08 -2.23
CA ALA A 18 -8.29 -11.76 -2.85
C ALA A 18 -7.08 -10.82 -2.79
N ALA A 19 -6.25 -10.98 -1.77
CA ALA A 19 -5.00 -10.25 -1.64
C ALA A 19 -3.83 -11.15 -2.06
N GLN A 20 -2.92 -10.61 -2.87
CA GLN A 20 -1.63 -11.24 -3.20
C GLN A 20 -0.52 -10.36 -2.65
N ASP A 21 0.44 -10.97 -1.97
CA ASP A 21 1.63 -10.25 -1.52
C ASP A 21 2.45 -9.79 -2.72
N LEU A 22 2.75 -8.49 -2.74
CA LEU A 22 3.55 -7.90 -3.79
C LEU A 22 5.01 -8.31 -3.61
N HIS A 23 5.46 -9.19 -4.49
CA HIS A 23 6.86 -9.60 -4.54
C HIS A 23 7.56 -8.87 -5.68
N TYR A 24 8.56 -8.07 -5.36
CA TYR A 24 9.43 -7.40 -6.32
C TYR A 24 10.90 -7.73 -6.01
N SER A 25 11.71 -7.98 -7.05
CA SER A 25 13.16 -8.16 -6.88
C SER A 25 13.84 -6.86 -6.42
N GLN A 26 13.24 -5.71 -6.73
CA GLN A 26 13.69 -4.39 -6.34
C GLN A 26 12.80 -3.81 -5.22
N PHE A 27 12.56 -4.58 -4.15
CA PHE A 27 11.70 -4.18 -3.04
C PHE A 27 12.13 -2.86 -2.37
N TYR A 28 13.44 -2.53 -2.42
CA TYR A 28 14.00 -1.28 -1.87
C TYR A 28 13.53 -0.02 -2.60
N LEU A 29 12.97 -0.13 -3.80
CA LEU A 29 12.37 1.00 -4.52
C LEU A 29 11.00 1.40 -3.96
N ASN A 30 10.43 0.59 -3.06
CA ASN A 30 9.18 0.88 -2.39
C ASN A 30 9.35 0.82 -0.85
N PRO A 31 9.96 1.84 -0.24
CA PRO A 31 10.32 1.82 1.18
C PRO A 31 9.10 1.76 2.11
N THR A 32 7.96 2.36 1.74
CA THR A 32 6.74 2.29 2.56
C THR A 32 6.13 0.89 2.58
N HIS A 33 6.27 0.13 1.49
CA HIS A 33 5.90 -1.29 1.47
C HIS A 33 6.87 -2.17 2.26
N LEU A 34 8.16 -1.79 2.32
CA LEU A 34 9.15 -2.51 3.13
C LEU A 34 8.94 -2.27 4.63
N ASN A 35 8.70 -1.01 5.02
CA ASN A 35 8.43 -0.62 6.39
C ASN A 35 7.58 0.67 6.42
N PRO A 36 6.36 0.63 6.99
CA PRO A 36 5.51 1.82 7.14
C PRO A 36 6.19 3.02 7.84
N ALA A 37 7.17 2.78 8.71
CA ALA A 37 7.94 3.83 9.38
C ALA A 37 8.86 4.63 8.43
N GLN A 38 9.09 4.16 7.20
CA GLN A 38 9.85 4.88 6.17
C GLN A 38 9.00 5.88 5.37
N THR A 39 7.70 5.98 5.67
CA THR A 39 6.83 7.03 5.13
C THR A 39 7.42 8.41 5.47
N GLY A 40 7.56 9.28 4.47
CA GLY A 40 8.18 10.59 4.68
C GLY A 40 9.71 10.59 4.74
N VAL A 41 10.38 9.43 4.73
CA VAL A 41 11.85 9.34 4.75
C VAL A 41 12.41 9.42 3.32
N PHE A 42 12.42 10.62 2.76
CA PHE A 42 12.99 10.94 1.44
C PHE A 42 13.33 12.43 1.33
N ARG A 43 14.01 12.84 0.25
CA ARG A 43 14.27 14.27 -0.04
C ARG A 43 13.14 14.83 -0.89
N GLY A 44 12.58 15.98 -0.50
CA GLY A 44 11.39 16.59 -1.13
C GLY A 44 10.13 16.45 -0.27
N ASP A 45 9.01 16.99 -0.76
CA ASP A 45 7.74 17.07 -0.03
C ASP A 45 6.74 15.99 -0.47
N LEU A 46 6.77 15.60 -1.75
CA LEU A 46 5.93 14.58 -2.36
C LEU A 46 6.79 13.58 -3.13
N ARG A 47 6.52 12.29 -2.97
CA ARG A 47 7.12 11.21 -3.74
C ARG A 47 6.01 10.31 -4.26
N ALA A 48 5.96 10.09 -5.56
CA ALA A 48 5.10 9.07 -6.17
C ALA A 48 5.98 8.04 -6.87
N ALA A 49 5.61 6.77 -6.77
CA ALA A 49 6.29 5.67 -7.43
C ALA A 49 5.27 4.69 -8.03
N ALA A 50 5.62 4.10 -9.17
CA ALA A 50 4.87 3.04 -9.81
C ALA A 50 5.82 1.90 -10.16
N SER A 51 5.41 0.66 -9.90
CA SER A 51 6.20 -0.53 -10.20
C SER A 51 5.36 -1.54 -10.99
N TYR A 52 5.95 -2.02 -12.09
CA TYR A 52 5.37 -3.04 -12.94
C TYR A 52 6.29 -4.26 -12.99
N ARG A 53 5.74 -5.44 -12.74
CA ARG A 53 6.45 -6.71 -12.85
C ARG A 53 5.64 -7.68 -13.71
N SER A 54 6.30 -8.29 -14.68
CA SER A 54 5.74 -9.37 -15.49
C SER A 54 6.60 -10.62 -15.32
N GLN A 55 5.97 -11.75 -15.01
CA GLN A 55 6.63 -13.03 -14.75
C GLN A 55 6.01 -14.13 -15.59
N TRP A 56 6.80 -15.19 -15.84
CA TRP A 56 6.33 -16.41 -16.52
C TRP A 56 5.69 -16.15 -17.90
N LYS A 57 6.22 -15.17 -18.66
CA LYS A 57 5.68 -14.79 -19.98
C LYS A 57 5.62 -15.94 -20.99
N SER A 58 6.49 -16.94 -20.86
CA SER A 58 6.58 -18.10 -21.74
C SER A 58 5.68 -19.28 -21.32
N VAL A 59 5.01 -19.20 -20.18
CA VAL A 59 4.07 -20.24 -19.67
C VAL A 59 2.63 -19.79 -19.95
N PRO A 60 1.66 -20.71 -20.18
CA PRO A 60 0.30 -20.34 -20.58
C PRO A 60 -0.42 -19.35 -19.65
N VAL A 61 -0.02 -19.31 -18.38
CA VAL A 61 -0.54 -18.36 -17.39
C VAL A 61 0.56 -17.38 -17.02
N SER A 62 0.51 -16.17 -17.61
CA SER A 62 1.42 -15.08 -17.27
C SER A 62 0.91 -14.32 -16.03
N TYR A 63 1.83 -13.94 -15.15
CA TYR A 63 1.50 -13.15 -13.97
C TYR A 63 1.98 -11.71 -14.16
N GLN A 64 1.07 -10.75 -13.97
CA GLN A 64 1.35 -9.33 -14.02
C GLN A 64 0.99 -8.69 -12.68
N THR A 65 1.91 -7.95 -12.11
CA THR A 65 1.74 -7.26 -10.83
C THR A 65 2.05 -5.80 -11.02
N PHE A 66 1.12 -4.95 -10.63
CA PHE A 66 1.25 -3.50 -10.67
C PHE A 66 1.06 -2.94 -9.27
N SER A 67 1.88 -1.96 -8.89
CA SER A 67 1.76 -1.25 -7.63
C SER A 67 2.03 0.23 -7.81
N GLY A 68 1.32 1.06 -7.05
CA GLY A 68 1.60 2.48 -6.91
C GLY A 68 1.73 2.85 -5.45
N THR A 69 2.64 3.77 -5.13
CA THR A 69 2.78 4.37 -3.79
C THR A 69 2.95 5.88 -3.90
N VAL A 70 2.39 6.60 -2.93
CA VAL A 70 2.40 8.06 -2.89
C VAL A 70 2.65 8.52 -1.47
N ASP A 71 3.83 9.06 -1.20
CA ASP A 71 4.19 9.60 0.10
C ASP A 71 4.17 11.13 0.06
N TRP A 72 3.47 11.74 1.01
CA TRP A 72 3.38 13.19 1.17
C TRP A 72 3.71 13.62 2.60
N LYS A 73 4.62 14.60 2.74
CA LYS A 73 4.90 15.30 3.99
C LYS A 73 3.91 16.44 4.17
N ILE A 74 2.94 16.23 5.06
CA ILE A 74 1.84 17.17 5.32
C ILE A 74 2.30 18.34 6.18
N LEU A 75 3.04 18.06 7.26
CA LEU A 75 3.49 19.08 8.19
C LEU A 75 4.97 18.90 8.46
N ARG A 76 5.72 19.99 8.29
CA ARG A 76 7.12 20.09 8.69
C ARG A 76 7.28 21.32 9.57
N ARG A 77 7.38 21.11 10.88
CA ARG A 77 7.62 22.18 11.86
C ARG A 77 8.81 21.80 12.72
N ASP A 78 9.93 22.47 12.50
CA ASP A 78 11.19 22.23 13.19
C ASP A 78 11.58 20.74 13.19
N ALA A 79 11.46 20.06 14.34
CA ALA A 79 11.75 18.64 14.51
C ALA A 79 10.55 17.70 14.25
N ASN A 80 9.34 18.23 14.13
CA ASN A 80 8.12 17.46 13.92
C ASN A 80 7.84 17.28 12.43
N LEU A 81 7.75 16.02 12.01
CA LEU A 81 7.36 15.63 10.65
C LEU A 81 6.09 14.77 10.74
N LEU A 82 5.03 15.22 10.05
CA LEU A 82 3.85 14.40 9.79
C LEU A 82 3.82 14.05 8.30
N SER A 83 3.75 12.76 7.99
CA SER A 83 3.69 12.25 6.62
C SER A 83 2.65 11.15 6.49
N VAL A 84 2.08 11.05 5.29
CA VAL A 84 1.10 10.03 4.88
C VAL A 84 1.62 9.36 3.61
N GLY A 85 1.44 8.04 3.48
CA GLY A 85 1.96 7.20 2.40
C GLY A 85 1.07 5.99 2.13
#